data_AF-A0A921RIH1-F1
#
_entry.id   AF-A0A921RIH1-F1
#
_cell.length_a   1.000
_cell.length_b   1.000
_cell.length_c   1.000
_cell.angle_alpha   90.00
_cell.angle_beta   90.00
_cell.angle_gamma   90.00
#
_symmetry.space_group_name_H-M   'P 1'
#
loop_
_entity.id
_entity.type
_entity.pdbx_description
1 polymer ?
#
loop_
_entity_poly.entity_id
_entity_poly.type
_entity_poly.pdbx_seq_one_letter_code
_entity_poly.pdbx_strand_id
1 'polypeptide(L)'
;MTLLNCLLSAWYGLPFVSPNNILVSTINGTGSVIEAIYVVIFLIFAVDRRARLRMLGLLSIVVSIFATVVLVSLLALHGNARKVFCGLAATIFSICMYASPLSIMRLVIKTKSVEYMPFLLSLAVFLCGTSWFIYGLLGRDPFIIIPNGCGSFLGLVQLILYFIYRKNKGPAVPAGKGEAAAAADVEDAKKVAAAVEMADATTTNKAAADTVVGDGKVVASQV
;
A
#
# COMPACT_ATOMS: atom_id res chain seq x y z
N MET A 1 -0.74 -0.23 8.04
CA MET A 1 -1.07 -0.37 6.60
C MET A 1 -1.73 -1.71 6.32
N THR A 2 -1.19 -2.83 6.80
CA THR A 2 -1.77 -4.17 6.58
C THR A 2 -3.24 -4.27 7.02
N LEU A 3 -3.56 -3.85 8.24
CA LEU A 3 -4.95 -3.80 8.72
C LEU A 3 -5.90 -3.05 7.76
N LEU A 4 -5.50 -1.86 7.29
CA LEU A 4 -6.30 -1.07 6.35
C LEU A 4 -6.49 -1.82 5.01
N ASN A 5 -5.42 -2.41 4.48
CA ASN A 5 -5.50 -3.18 3.24
C ASN A 5 -6.43 -4.39 3.37
N CYS A 6 -6.34 -5.12 4.48
CA CYS A 6 -7.22 -6.25 4.76
C CYS A 6 -8.69 -5.79 4.90
N LEU A 7 -8.96 -4.70 5.62
CA LEU A 7 -10.32 -4.16 5.75
C LEU A 7 -10.90 -3.74 4.38
N LEU A 8 -10.14 -2.99 3.58
CA LEU A 8 -10.58 -2.54 2.25
C LEU A 8 -10.79 -3.71 1.28
N SER A 9 -9.88 -4.68 1.28
CA SER A 9 -9.96 -5.87 0.43
C SER A 9 -11.12 -6.79 0.87
N ALA A 10 -11.36 -6.89 2.19
CA ALA A 10 -12.48 -7.64 2.72
C ALA A 10 -13.82 -7.01 2.30
N TRP A 11 -13.91 -5.67 2.36
CA TRP A 11 -15.07 -4.91 1.91
C TRP A 11 -15.31 -5.05 0.41
N TYR A 12 -14.25 -4.95 -0.39
CA TYR A 12 -14.31 -5.15 -1.83
C TYR A 12 -14.87 -6.53 -2.22
N GLY A 13 -14.45 -7.57 -1.50
CA GLY A 13 -14.89 -8.96 -1.75
C GLY A 13 -16.33 -9.28 -1.34
N LEU A 14 -17.05 -8.35 -0.68
CA LEU A 14 -18.43 -8.61 -0.28
C LEU A 14 -19.35 -8.74 -1.51
N PRO A 15 -20.34 -9.65 -1.49
CA PRO A 15 -21.12 -10.01 -2.67
C PRO A 15 -21.93 -8.85 -3.24
N PHE A 16 -22.31 -7.88 -2.41
CA PHE A 16 -23.00 -6.67 -2.87
C PHE A 16 -22.03 -5.63 -3.47
N VAL A 17 -20.73 -5.67 -3.15
CA VAL A 17 -19.71 -4.77 -3.72
C VAL A 17 -19.13 -5.35 -5.01
N SER A 18 -18.59 -6.57 -4.93
CA SER A 18 -18.09 -7.31 -6.09
C SER A 18 -18.63 -8.74 -6.10
N PRO A 19 -19.53 -9.07 -7.04
CA PRO A 19 -20.03 -10.44 -7.20
C PRO A 19 -18.90 -11.43 -7.46
N ASN A 20 -19.03 -12.65 -6.93
CA ASN A 20 -18.10 -13.78 -7.10
C ASN A 20 -16.73 -13.66 -6.41
N ASN A 21 -16.49 -12.60 -5.63
CA ASN A 21 -15.21 -12.35 -4.95
C ASN A 21 -15.20 -12.73 -3.45
N ILE A 22 -16.11 -13.61 -3.02
CA ILE A 22 -16.28 -13.93 -1.59
C ILE A 22 -15.01 -14.48 -0.94
N LEU A 23 -14.17 -15.19 -1.70
CA LEU A 23 -12.88 -15.71 -1.23
C LEU A 23 -11.92 -14.58 -0.81
N VAL A 24 -11.97 -13.44 -1.50
CA VAL A 24 -11.20 -12.24 -1.12
C VAL A 24 -11.69 -11.73 0.24
N SER A 25 -13.00 -11.77 0.46
CA SER A 25 -13.61 -11.34 1.72
C SER A 25 -13.21 -12.24 2.89
N THR A 26 -13.26 -13.56 2.73
CA THR A 26 -12.95 -14.50 3.80
C THR A 26 -11.49 -14.44 4.26
N ILE A 27 -10.54 -14.41 3.31
CA ILE A 27 -9.11 -14.37 3.65
C ILE A 27 -8.72 -13.04 4.29
N ASN A 28 -9.21 -11.92 3.74
CA ASN A 28 -8.86 -10.59 4.23
C ASN A 28 -9.63 -10.23 5.50
N GLY A 29 -10.84 -10.76 5.68
CA GLY A 29 -11.57 -10.69 6.94
C GLY A 29 -10.80 -11.41 8.05
N THR A 30 -10.32 -12.63 7.78
CA THR A 30 -9.46 -13.38 8.71
C THR A 30 -8.16 -12.61 9.00
N GLY A 31 -7.50 -12.08 7.97
CA GLY A 31 -6.31 -11.24 8.11
C GLY A 31 -6.58 -10.00 8.96
N SER A 32 -7.72 -9.33 8.79
CA SER A 32 -8.10 -8.17 9.60
C SER A 32 -8.23 -8.52 11.08
N VAL A 33 -8.80 -9.69 11.41
CA VAL A 33 -8.89 -10.17 12.79
C VAL A 33 -7.50 -10.43 13.38
N ILE A 34 -6.64 -11.10 12.63
CA ILE A 34 -5.26 -11.39 13.05
C ILE A 34 -4.48 -10.08 13.29
N GLU A 35 -4.56 -9.13 12.36
CA GLU A 35 -3.92 -7.82 12.46
C GLU A 35 -4.46 -7.01 13.64
N ALA A 36 -5.77 -7.07 13.90
CA ALA A 36 -6.36 -6.43 15.07
C ALA A 36 -5.82 -7.03 16.38
N ILE A 37 -5.67 -8.35 16.45
CA ILE A 37 -5.04 -9.02 17.61
C ILE A 37 -3.60 -8.54 17.79
N TYR A 38 -2.80 -8.47 16.72
CA TYR A 38 -1.43 -7.95 16.80
C TYR A 38 -1.37 -6.51 17.32
N VAL A 39 -2.26 -5.63 16.83
CA VAL A 39 -2.35 -4.24 17.30
C VAL A 39 -2.75 -4.18 18.78
N VAL A 40 -3.72 -4.99 19.21
CA VAL A 40 -4.16 -5.03 20.62
C VAL A 40 -3.02 -5.49 21.54
N ILE A 41 -2.33 -6.56 21.17
CA ILE A 41 -1.15 -7.05 21.91
C ILE A 41 -0.11 -5.93 22.00
N PHE A 42 0.21 -5.27 20.88
CA PHE A 42 1.16 -4.14 20.89
C PHE A 42 0.71 -3.03 21.85
N LEU A 43 -0.56 -2.65 21.85
CA LEU A 43 -1.07 -1.57 22.71
C LEU A 43 -1.04 -1.92 24.21
N ILE A 44 -1.20 -3.19 24.56
CA ILE A 44 -1.13 -3.69 25.94
C ILE A 44 0.33 -3.72 26.43
N PHE A 45 1.23 -4.27 25.63
CA PHE A 45 2.61 -4.55 26.04
C PHE A 45 3.61 -3.42 25.72
N ALA A 46 3.22 -2.41 24.93
CA ALA A 46 4.08 -1.27 24.65
C ALA A 46 4.38 -0.46 25.92
N VAL A 47 5.62 -0.55 26.40
CA VAL A 47 6.13 0.18 27.57
C VAL A 47 6.27 1.68 27.26
N ASP A 48 6.67 2.03 26.04
CA ASP A 48 6.80 3.44 25.64
C ASP A 48 5.44 4.07 25.33
N ARG A 49 5.04 5.02 26.19
CA ARG A 49 3.80 5.80 26.05
C ARG A 49 3.75 6.57 24.73
N ARG A 50 4.90 7.04 24.21
CA ARG A 50 4.94 7.80 22.95
C ARG A 50 4.68 6.87 21.76
N ALA A 51 5.32 5.71 21.70
CA ALA A 51 5.02 4.68 20.71
C ALA A 51 3.55 4.25 20.75
N ARG A 52 2.98 4.05 21.94
CA ARG A 52 1.57 3.68 22.11
C ARG A 52 0.62 4.77 21.58
N LEU A 53 0.85 6.04 21.92
CA LEU A 53 0.03 7.16 21.42
C LEU A 53 0.14 7.32 19.90
N ARG A 54 1.34 7.13 19.33
CA ARG A 54 1.53 7.13 17.88
C ARG A 54 0.73 6.00 17.21
N MET A 55 0.77 4.80 17.77
CA MET A 55 0.01 3.66 17.24
C MET A 55 -1.50 3.85 17.37
N LEU A 56 -1.99 4.42 18.47
CA LEU A 56 -3.40 4.79 18.61
C LEU A 56 -3.82 5.83 17.57
N GLY A 57 -3.00 6.86 17.32
CA GLY A 57 -3.26 7.85 16.28
C GLY A 57 -3.24 7.27 14.87
N LEU A 58 -2.34 6.33 14.58
CA LEU A 58 -2.34 5.61 13.29
C LEU A 58 -3.57 4.70 13.15
N LEU A 59 -3.97 4.03 14.22
CA LEU A 59 -5.16 3.19 14.24
C LEU A 59 -6.44 4.03 14.01
N SER A 60 -6.56 5.19 14.65
CA SER A 60 -7.71 6.07 14.44
C SER A 60 -7.78 6.57 13.00
N ILE A 61 -6.65 6.89 12.37
CA ILE A 61 -6.58 7.23 10.95
C ILE A 61 -7.05 6.06 10.08
N VAL A 62 -6.55 4.84 10.33
CA VAL A 62 -6.95 3.63 9.58
C VAL A 62 -8.47 3.40 9.66
N VAL A 63 -9.03 3.46 10.87
CA VAL A 63 -10.47 3.28 11.08
C VAL A 63 -11.27 4.38 10.39
N SER A 64 -10.81 5.63 10.45
CA SER A 64 -11.48 6.77 9.81
C SER A 64 -11.49 6.66 8.28
N ILE A 65 -10.36 6.27 7.66
CA ILE A 65 -10.28 6.03 6.21
C ILE A 65 -11.23 4.91 5.81
N PHE A 66 -11.19 3.78 6.52
CA PHE A 66 -12.06 2.64 6.23
C PHE A 66 -13.55 3.02 6.37
N ALA A 67 -13.93 3.69 7.46
CA ALA A 67 -15.29 4.17 7.68
C ALA A 67 -15.75 5.11 6.56
N THR A 68 -14.89 6.01 6.11
CA THR A 68 -15.19 6.94 5.00
C THR A 68 -15.46 6.17 3.71
N VAL A 69 -14.61 5.20 3.36
CA VAL A 69 -14.80 4.35 2.17
C VAL A 69 -16.12 3.59 2.26
N VAL A 70 -16.43 2.98 3.42
CA VAL A 70 -17.68 2.27 3.66
C VAL A 70 -18.88 3.19 3.46
N LEU A 71 -18.90 4.36 4.12
CA LEU A 71 -20.01 5.31 4.06
C LEU A 71 -20.24 5.83 2.64
N VAL A 72 -19.17 6.25 1.94
CA VAL A 72 -19.27 6.70 0.54
C VAL A 72 -19.77 5.56 -0.35
N SER A 73 -19.25 4.34 -0.16
CA SER A 73 -19.66 3.19 -0.96
C SER A 73 -21.12 2.82 -0.78
N LEU A 74 -21.69 2.99 0.42
CA LEU A 74 -23.08 2.62 0.73
C LEU A 74 -24.08 3.73 0.41
N LEU A 75 -23.72 4.99 0.69
CA LEU A 75 -24.64 6.12 0.64
C LEU A 75 -24.60 6.87 -0.69
N ALA A 76 -23.44 6.95 -1.33
CA ALA A 76 -23.25 7.76 -2.53
C ALA A 76 -23.14 6.94 -3.82
N LEU A 77 -22.70 5.67 -3.75
CA LEU A 77 -22.36 4.87 -4.93
C LEU A 77 -23.22 3.61 -5.06
N HIS A 78 -23.58 3.29 -6.30
CA HIS A 78 -24.43 2.13 -6.62
C HIS A 78 -23.83 1.30 -7.75
N GLY A 79 -24.13 -0.01 -7.75
CA GLY A 79 -23.74 -0.95 -8.81
C GLY A 79 -22.25 -0.89 -9.16
N ASN A 80 -21.94 -0.68 -10.44
CA ASN A 80 -20.57 -0.69 -10.95
C ASN A 80 -19.68 0.43 -10.37
N ALA A 81 -20.24 1.61 -10.10
CA ALA A 81 -19.47 2.73 -9.53
C ALA A 81 -18.92 2.37 -8.14
N ARG A 82 -19.73 1.69 -7.32
CA ARG A 82 -19.31 1.18 -6.00
C ARG A 82 -18.18 0.16 -6.13
N LYS A 83 -18.31 -0.78 -7.08
CA LYS A 83 -17.28 -1.80 -7.34
C LYS A 83 -15.95 -1.15 -7.72
N VAL A 84 -15.96 -0.22 -8.68
CA VAL A 84 -14.75 0.47 -9.15
C VAL A 84 -14.10 1.28 -8.04
N PHE A 85 -14.88 2.05 -7.28
CA PHE A 85 -14.37 2.84 -6.17
C PHE A 85 -13.69 1.99 -5.10
N CYS A 86 -14.36 0.93 -4.62
CA CYS A 86 -13.81 0.04 -3.60
C CYS A 86 -12.61 -0.75 -4.13
N GLY A 87 -12.67 -1.20 -5.38
CA GLY A 87 -11.58 -1.94 -6.04
C GLY A 87 -10.33 -1.09 -6.23
N LEU A 88 -10.47 0.17 -6.63
CA LEU A 88 -9.35 1.13 -6.72
C LEU A 88 -8.72 1.37 -5.35
N ALA A 89 -9.53 1.63 -4.31
CA ALA A 89 -9.02 1.82 -2.96
C ALA A 89 -8.22 0.60 -2.49
N ALA A 90 -8.80 -0.62 -2.59
CA ALA A 90 -8.11 -1.85 -2.22
C ALA A 90 -6.80 -2.06 -3.01
N THR A 91 -6.83 -1.81 -4.32
CA THR A 91 -5.66 -1.97 -5.21
C THR A 91 -4.53 -1.02 -4.83
N ILE A 92 -4.82 0.27 -4.63
CA ILE A 92 -3.80 1.28 -4.28
C ILE A 92 -3.10 0.89 -2.98
N PHE A 93 -3.87 0.57 -1.94
CA PHE A 93 -3.28 0.19 -0.65
C PHE A 93 -2.51 -1.13 -0.71
N SER A 94 -2.97 -2.09 -1.52
CA SER A 94 -2.22 -3.33 -1.77
C SER A 94 -0.89 -3.06 -2.45
N ILE A 95 -0.85 -2.19 -3.46
CA ILE A 95 0.41 -1.82 -4.15
C ILE A 95 1.35 -1.10 -3.18
N CYS A 96 0.84 -0.16 -2.38
CA CYS A 96 1.65 0.55 -1.39
C CYS A 96 2.31 -0.40 -0.38
N MET A 97 1.67 -1.52 -0.02
CA MET A 97 2.26 -2.51 0.89
C MET A 97 3.53 -3.15 0.34
N TYR A 98 3.70 -3.21 -0.99
CA TYR A 98 4.91 -3.74 -1.61
C TYR A 98 6.17 -2.89 -1.39
N ALA A 99 6.05 -1.69 -0.82
CA ALA A 99 7.21 -0.92 -0.36
C ALA A 99 8.06 -1.71 0.67
N SER A 100 7.41 -2.48 1.55
CA SER A 100 8.10 -3.30 2.55
C SER A 100 9.01 -4.39 1.93
N PRO A 101 8.50 -5.31 1.09
CA PRO A 101 9.35 -6.31 0.45
C PRO A 101 10.43 -5.71 -0.45
N LEU A 102 10.15 -4.59 -1.14
CA LEU A 102 11.16 -3.85 -1.91
C LEU A 102 12.31 -3.35 -1.03
N SER A 103 12.00 -2.82 0.16
CA SER A 103 13.01 -2.38 1.12
C SER A 103 13.91 -3.54 1.59
N ILE A 104 13.32 -4.71 1.88
CA ILE A 104 14.08 -5.91 2.25
C ILE A 104 14.97 -6.38 1.09
N MET A 105 14.50 -6.33 -0.15
CA MET A 105 15.31 -6.68 -1.32
C MET A 105 16.52 -5.75 -1.48
N ARG A 106 16.34 -4.43 -1.27
CA ARG A 106 17.46 -3.48 -1.24
C ARG A 106 18.45 -3.82 -0.13
N LEU A 107 17.96 -4.18 1.05
CA LEU A 107 18.79 -4.60 2.16
C LEU A 107 19.64 -5.82 1.79
N VAL A 108 19.04 -6.87 1.21
CA VAL A 108 19.76 -8.08 0.75
C VAL A 108 20.85 -7.73 -0.27
N ILE A 109 20.58 -6.84 -1.23
CA ILE A 109 21.56 -6.42 -2.24
C ILE A 109 22.74 -5.67 -1.60
N LYS A 110 22.45 -4.80 -0.62
CA LYS A 110 23.45 -3.98 0.08
C LYS A 110 24.30 -4.80 1.06
N THR A 111 23.68 -5.67 1.84
CA THR A 111 24.36 -6.50 2.85
C THR A 111 24.96 -7.77 2.26
N LYS A 112 24.56 -8.13 1.02
CA LYS A 112 24.93 -9.38 0.36
C LYS A 112 24.53 -10.63 1.18
N SER A 113 23.55 -10.48 2.08
CA SER A 113 23.08 -11.51 3.01
C SER A 113 21.56 -11.64 2.94
N VAL A 114 21.07 -12.88 3.05
CA VAL A 114 19.64 -13.25 2.98
C VAL A 114 19.00 -13.46 4.35
N GLU A 115 19.67 -13.02 5.42
CA GLU A 115 19.22 -13.22 6.81
C GLU A 115 17.79 -12.73 7.08
N TYR A 116 17.41 -11.60 6.48
CA TYR A 116 16.07 -11.00 6.63
C TYR A 116 15.07 -11.48 5.55
N MET A 117 15.45 -12.44 4.70
CA MET A 117 14.63 -12.97 3.61
C MET A 117 14.70 -14.51 3.57
N PRO A 118 13.96 -15.19 4.47
CA PRO A 118 13.95 -16.65 4.50
C PRO A 118 13.26 -17.23 3.26
N PHE A 119 13.87 -18.26 2.67
CA PHE A 119 13.41 -18.90 1.43
C PHE A 119 11.92 -19.29 1.44
N LEU A 120 11.46 -19.94 2.51
CA LEU A 120 10.09 -20.42 2.62
C LEU A 120 9.08 -19.28 2.60
N LEU A 121 9.41 -18.13 3.19
CA LEU A 121 8.54 -16.95 3.18
C LEU A 121 8.44 -16.37 1.78
N SER A 122 9.57 -16.21 1.07
CA SER A 122 9.57 -15.74 -0.31
C SER A 122 8.81 -16.69 -1.25
N LEU A 123 8.97 -18.01 -1.07
CA LEU A 123 8.26 -19.02 -1.86
C LEU A 123 6.75 -18.97 -1.60
N ALA A 124 6.35 -18.89 -0.32
CA ALA A 124 4.94 -18.78 0.05
C ALA A 124 4.29 -17.50 -0.51
N VAL A 125 4.98 -16.36 -0.46
CA VAL A 125 4.51 -15.09 -1.04
C VAL A 125 4.37 -15.21 -2.57
N PHE A 126 5.34 -15.80 -3.25
CA PHE A 126 5.28 -16.02 -4.70
C PHE A 126 4.11 -16.91 -5.11
N LEU A 127 3.94 -18.06 -4.45
CA LEU A 127 2.84 -18.98 -4.73
C LEU A 127 1.48 -18.35 -4.42
N CYS A 128 1.35 -17.70 -3.26
CA CYS A 128 0.13 -17.01 -2.85
C CYS A 128 -0.26 -15.91 -3.85
N GLY A 129 0.68 -15.02 -4.20
CA GLY A 129 0.45 -13.99 -5.20
C GLY A 129 0.04 -14.58 -6.54
N THR A 130 0.67 -15.67 -6.96
CA THR A 130 0.39 -16.30 -8.25
C THR A 130 -0.99 -16.96 -8.27
N SER A 131 -1.38 -17.62 -7.18
CA SER A 131 -2.74 -18.16 -7.02
C SER A 131 -3.80 -17.06 -7.11
N TRP A 132 -3.60 -15.93 -6.44
CA TRP A 132 -4.53 -14.79 -6.50
C TRP A 132 -4.54 -14.10 -7.85
N PHE A 133 -3.39 -14.01 -8.52
CA PHE A 133 -3.28 -13.49 -9.88
C PHE A 133 -4.10 -14.35 -10.85
N ILE A 134 -3.94 -15.68 -10.80
CA ILE A 134 -4.73 -16.64 -11.60
C ILE A 134 -6.21 -16.52 -11.27
N TYR A 135 -6.57 -16.44 -9.98
CA TYR A 135 -7.95 -16.23 -9.55
C TYR A 135 -8.55 -14.94 -10.16
N GLY A 136 -7.80 -13.83 -10.12
CA GLY A 136 -8.20 -12.57 -10.75
C GLY A 136 -8.37 -12.69 -12.26
N LEU A 137 -7.48 -13.42 -12.96
CA LEU A 137 -7.59 -13.67 -14.40
C LEU A 137 -8.85 -14.46 -14.75
N LEU A 138 -9.16 -15.52 -14.00
CA LEU A 138 -10.37 -16.32 -14.18
C LEU A 138 -11.65 -15.49 -13.97
N GLY A 139 -11.64 -14.64 -12.94
CA GLY A 139 -12.74 -13.71 -12.65
C GLY A 139 -12.77 -12.47 -13.56
N ARG A 140 -11.78 -12.29 -14.44
CA ARG A 140 -11.56 -11.06 -15.24
C ARG A 140 -11.61 -9.78 -14.39
N ASP A 141 -11.03 -9.83 -13.20
CA ASP A 141 -11.10 -8.74 -12.23
C ASP A 141 -9.76 -7.98 -12.14
N PRO A 142 -9.64 -6.79 -12.77
CA PRO A 142 -8.40 -6.03 -12.77
C PRO A 142 -7.93 -5.63 -11.37
N PHE A 143 -8.85 -5.44 -10.42
CA PHE A 143 -8.53 -5.01 -9.05
C PHE A 143 -7.86 -6.13 -8.23
N ILE A 144 -8.01 -7.38 -8.67
CA ILE A 144 -7.29 -8.52 -8.10
C ILE A 144 -6.04 -8.82 -8.92
N ILE A 145 -6.13 -8.75 -10.26
CA ILE A 145 -5.03 -9.04 -11.19
C ILE A 145 -3.84 -8.12 -10.93
N ILE A 146 -4.05 -6.80 -10.90
CA ILE A 146 -2.96 -5.82 -10.85
C ILE A 146 -2.09 -5.98 -9.59
N PRO A 147 -2.63 -5.90 -8.35
CA PRO A 147 -1.80 -5.98 -7.16
C PRO A 147 -1.14 -7.36 -7.04
N ASN A 148 -1.88 -8.44 -7.27
CA ASN A 148 -1.32 -9.79 -7.12
C ASN A 148 -0.29 -10.12 -8.20
N GLY A 149 -0.42 -9.59 -9.42
CA GLY A 149 0.60 -9.68 -10.45
C GLY A 149 1.90 -8.99 -10.05
N CYS A 150 1.81 -7.78 -9.48
CA CYS A 150 2.96 -7.10 -8.88
C CYS A 150 3.56 -7.92 -7.72
N GLY A 151 2.73 -8.48 -6.84
CA GLY A 151 3.17 -9.34 -5.74
C GLY A 151 3.90 -10.60 -6.20
N SER A 152 3.36 -11.30 -7.21
CA SER A 152 4.01 -12.45 -7.85
C SER A 152 5.35 -12.08 -8.45
N PHE A 153 5.41 -10.98 -9.20
CA PHE A 153 6.66 -10.52 -9.79
C PHE A 153 7.70 -10.24 -8.71
N LEU A 154 7.35 -9.50 -7.66
CA LEU A 154 8.26 -9.21 -6.56
C LEU A 154 8.68 -10.48 -5.82
N GLY A 155 7.76 -11.42 -5.56
CA GLY A 155 8.07 -12.71 -4.96
C GLY A 155 9.04 -13.54 -5.80
N LEU A 156 8.91 -13.50 -7.13
CA LEU A 156 9.87 -14.14 -8.04
C LEU A 156 11.26 -13.50 -7.92
N VAL A 157 11.34 -12.16 -7.91
CA VAL A 157 12.63 -11.47 -7.74
C VAL A 157 13.24 -11.77 -6.36
N GLN A 158 12.44 -11.88 -5.30
CA GLN A 158 12.92 -12.31 -3.97
C GLN A 158 13.55 -13.71 -4.02
N LEU A 159 12.92 -14.66 -4.72
CA LEU A 159 13.48 -16.01 -4.90
C LEU A 159 14.80 -15.96 -5.67
N ILE A 160 14.88 -15.18 -6.76
CA ILE A 160 16.11 -15.00 -7.54
C ILE A 160 17.24 -14.43 -6.67
N LEU A 161 16.96 -13.35 -5.94
CA LEU A 161 17.94 -12.73 -5.03
C LEU A 161 18.40 -13.70 -3.94
N TYR A 162 17.48 -14.51 -3.39
CA TYR A 162 17.83 -15.54 -2.43
C TYR A 162 18.86 -16.52 -3.02
N PHE A 163 18.63 -17.05 -4.22
CA PHE A 163 19.55 -18.01 -4.84
C PHE A 163 20.92 -17.40 -5.19
N ILE A 164 20.96 -16.13 -5.56
CA ILE A 164 22.21 -15.40 -5.85
C ILE A 164 23.02 -15.20 -4.55
N TYR A 165 22.39 -14.73 -3.47
CA TYR A 165 23.08 -14.32 -2.26
C TYR A 165 23.19 -15.38 -1.16
N ARG A 166 22.47 -16.51 -1.23
CA ARG A 166 22.51 -17.57 -0.19
C ARG A 166 23.91 -18.15 0.10
N LYS A 167 24.83 -18.05 -0.86
CA LYS A 167 26.21 -18.56 -0.73
C LYS A 167 27.20 -17.50 -0.21
N ASN A 168 26.82 -16.23 -0.21
CA ASN A 168 27.64 -15.16 0.34
C ASN A 168 27.35 -15.01 1.83
N LYS A 169 28.27 -15.51 2.66
CA LYS A 169 28.33 -15.11 4.08
C LYS A 169 28.94 -13.70 4.14
N GLY A 170 28.17 -12.69 3.72
CA GLY A 170 28.55 -11.30 3.94
C GLY A 170 28.77 -11.01 5.43
N PRO A 171 29.56 -9.99 5.80
CA PRO A 171 29.83 -9.67 7.20
C PRO A 171 28.51 -9.42 7.95
N ALA A 172 28.35 -10.07 9.10
CA ALA A 172 27.14 -9.99 9.91
C ALA A 172 26.79 -8.53 10.22
N VAL A 173 25.61 -8.08 9.79
CA VAL A 173 25.11 -6.75 10.13
C VAL A 173 24.36 -6.86 11.44
N PRO A 174 24.73 -6.09 12.48
CA PRO A 174 24.04 -6.16 13.78
C PRO A 174 22.54 -5.85 13.62
N ALA A 175 21.73 -6.68 14.25
CA ALA A 175 20.27 -6.61 14.25
C ALA A 175 19.79 -5.19 14.62
N GLY A 176 18.91 -4.62 13.80
CA GLY A 176 18.30 -3.29 14.02
C GLY A 176 18.66 -2.22 12.98
N LYS A 177 19.73 -2.40 12.18
CA LYS A 177 20.05 -1.45 11.09
C LYS A 177 19.18 -1.62 9.84
N GLY A 178 18.58 -2.80 9.63
CA GLY A 178 17.70 -3.09 8.49
C GLY A 178 16.38 -2.31 8.52
N GLU A 179 15.71 -2.27 9.67
CA GLU A 179 14.49 -1.48 9.88
C GLU A 179 14.76 0.03 9.90
N ALA A 180 15.89 0.48 10.46
CA ALA A 180 16.26 1.89 10.45
C ALA A 180 16.58 2.41 9.04
N ALA A 181 17.25 1.60 8.20
CA ALA A 181 17.49 1.92 6.81
C ALA A 181 16.19 1.91 5.97
N ALA A 182 15.28 0.95 6.23
CA ALA A 182 13.96 0.92 5.62
C ALA A 182 13.10 2.14 5.97
N ALA A 183 13.14 2.57 7.24
CA ALA A 183 12.44 3.75 7.71
C ALA A 183 12.99 5.05 7.10
N ALA A 184 14.32 5.16 6.94
CA ALA A 184 14.97 6.31 6.32
C ALA A 184 14.59 6.44 4.82
N ASP A 185 14.59 5.34 4.07
CA ASP A 185 14.20 5.33 2.66
C ASP A 185 12.72 5.72 2.46
N VAL A 186 11.83 5.32 3.37
CA VAL A 186 10.40 5.70 3.34
C VAL A 186 10.22 7.18 3.68
N GLU A 187 11.03 7.72 4.58
CA GLU A 187 11.00 9.13 4.94
C GLU A 187 11.48 10.02 3.79
N ASP A 188 12.53 9.61 3.07
CA ASP A 188 12.98 10.32 1.87
C ASP A 188 11.98 10.19 0.71
N ALA A 189 11.34 9.04 0.51
CA ALA A 189 10.28 8.89 -0.48
C ALA A 189 9.06 9.79 -0.17
N LYS A 190 8.71 9.97 1.11
CA LYS A 190 7.66 10.92 1.53
C LYS A 190 8.04 12.37 1.26
N LYS A 191 9.30 12.75 1.50
CA LYS A 191 9.80 14.10 1.19
C LYS A 191 9.75 14.40 -0.31
N VAL A 192 10.10 13.41 -1.13
CA VAL A 192 10.02 13.54 -2.60
C VAL A 192 8.56 13.66 -3.04
N ALA A 193 7.66 12.84 -2.51
CA ALA A 193 6.23 12.94 -2.84
C ALA A 193 5.63 14.30 -2.43
N ALA A 194 5.95 14.80 -1.23
CA ALA A 194 5.51 16.12 -0.78
C ALA A 194 6.11 17.26 -1.64
N ALA A 195 7.36 17.12 -2.11
CA ALA A 195 7.99 18.09 -2.99
C ALA A 195 7.32 18.11 -4.39
N VAL A 196 6.88 16.95 -4.89
CA VAL A 196 6.13 16.86 -6.16
C VAL A 196 4.74 17.50 -6.01
N GLU A 197 4.06 17.28 -4.89
CA GLU A 197 2.75 17.88 -4.61
C GLU A 197 2.83 19.41 -4.45
N MET A 198 3.88 19.91 -3.80
CA MET A 198 4.19 21.35 -3.71
C MET A 198 4.51 21.97 -5.07
N ALA A 199 5.22 21.24 -5.93
CA ALA A 199 5.56 21.70 -7.28
C ALA A 199 4.32 21.77 -8.19
N ASP A 200 3.40 20.81 -8.06
CA ASP A 200 2.14 20.78 -8.82
C ASP A 200 1.21 21.93 -8.39
N ALA A 201 1.07 22.17 -7.08
CA ALA A 201 0.30 23.29 -6.53
C ALA A 201 0.84 24.67 -6.94
N THR A 202 2.17 24.81 -7.05
CA THR A 202 2.81 26.05 -7.50
C THR A 202 2.58 26.29 -9.00
N THR A 203 2.51 25.21 -9.80
CA THR A 203 2.24 25.27 -11.24
C THR A 203 0.79 25.62 -11.53
N THR A 204 -0.16 25.12 -10.74
CA THR A 204 -1.59 25.47 -10.85
C THR A 204 -1.87 26.92 -10.45
N ASN A 205 -1.22 27.42 -9.39
CA ASN A 205 -1.36 28.84 -8.99
C ASN A 205 -0.75 29.80 -10.03
N LYS A 206 0.34 29.40 -10.70
CA LYS A 206 0.93 30.21 -11.78
C LYS A 206 0.05 30.23 -13.03
N ALA A 207 -0.55 29.10 -13.41
CA ALA A 207 -1.52 29.04 -14.51
C ALA A 207 -2.79 29.86 -14.22
N ALA A 208 -3.27 29.86 -12.97
CA ALA A 208 -4.41 30.71 -12.57
C ALA A 208 -4.07 32.20 -12.60
N ALA A 209 -2.85 32.58 -12.17
CA ALA A 209 -2.39 33.97 -12.23
C ALA A 209 -2.21 34.49 -13.67
N ASP A 210 -1.68 33.67 -14.58
CA ASP A 210 -1.49 34.04 -15.98
C ASP A 210 -2.83 34.17 -16.73
N THR A 211 -3.88 33.45 -16.31
CA THR A 211 -5.23 33.58 -16.89
C THR A 211 -5.90 34.89 -16.46
N VAL A 212 -5.66 35.37 -15.24
CA VAL A 212 -6.23 36.65 -14.75
C VAL A 212 -5.58 37.87 -15.41
N VAL A 213 -4.32 37.77 -15.85
CA VAL A 213 -3.62 38.86 -16.55
C VAL A 213 -4.03 38.96 -18.03
N GLY A 214 -4.49 37.87 -18.65
CA GLY A 214 -4.91 37.82 -20.05
C GLY A 214 -6.22 38.56 -20.36
N ASP A 215 -7.17 38.60 -19.42
CA ASP A 215 -8.50 39.21 -19.62
C ASP A 215 -8.55 40.74 -19.35
N GLY A 216 -7.45 41.34 -18.89
CA GLY A 216 -7.39 42.78 -18.53
C GLY A 216 -7.12 43.75 -19.69
N LYS A 217 -7.02 43.30 -20.95
CA LYS A 217 -6.70 44.15 -22.12
C LYS A 217 -7.82 44.28 -23.16
N VAL A 218 -9.06 44.02 -22.77
CA VAL A 218 -10.32 44.45 -23.38
C VAL A 218 -10.76 45.86 -22.93
N VAL A 219 -10.84 46.90 -23.76
CA VAL A 219 -11.52 48.19 -23.50
C VAL A 219 -10.63 49.35 -23.01
N ALA A 220 -10.05 50.08 -23.97
CA ALA A 220 -10.14 51.55 -24.03
C ALA A 220 -9.47 52.05 -25.33
N SER A 221 -10.28 52.43 -26.33
CA SER A 221 -10.08 53.59 -27.20
C SER A 221 -10.93 53.47 -28.47
N GLN A 222 -12.18 53.96 -28.40
CA GLN A 222 -12.81 54.61 -29.55
C GLN A 222 -13.21 56.01 -29.10
N VAL A 223 -12.55 57.00 -29.70
CA VAL A 223 -13.03 58.37 -29.92
C VAL A 223 -12.99 58.56 -31.42
#